data_AF-A0A3B9UTR7-F1
#
_entry.id   AF-A0A3B9UTR7-F1
#
_cell.length_a   1.000
_cell.length_b   1.000
_cell.length_c   1.000
_cell.angle_alpha   90.00
_cell.angle_beta   90.00
_cell.angle_gamma   90.00
#
_symmetry.space_group_name_H-M   'P 1'
#
loop_
_entity.id
_entity.type
_entity.pdbx_description
1 polymer ?
#
loop_
_entity_poly.entity_id
_entity_poly.type
_entity_poly.pdbx_seq_one_letter_code
_entity_poly.pdbx_strand_id
1 'polypeptide(L)'
;MLGPLDMGFLTYLPNHKYLSGSDHYVLALQMDNNEILLHDPHGYPFVSLSLSQLDLAWKADKIHCKKGPYHYWFSPKKELNLSEDEIFLRAINNFKTIYINQQKVIEKSKMPFGKEAINIKANEFKNKKITNREMSHLIYFAFPLAARRAQDFAKYFNNRNGVISTLKEKQSRLFGKCQTLATLNRLDDVADTLKIIADIEDAIKTAILNL
;
A
#
# COMPACT_ATOMS: atom_id res chain seq x y z
N MET A 1 -14.10 -9.98 -3.76
CA MET A 1 -12.68 -9.64 -4.00
C MET A 1 -12.00 -10.83 -4.62
N LEU A 2 -11.45 -10.66 -5.81
CA LEU A 2 -10.70 -11.68 -6.53
C LEU A 2 -9.20 -11.44 -6.33
N GLY A 3 -8.44 -12.51 -6.17
CA GLY A 3 -6.99 -12.46 -6.21
C GLY A 3 -6.31 -13.46 -5.28
N PRO A 4 -4.99 -13.67 -5.43
CA PRO A 4 -4.12 -12.86 -6.30
C PRO A 4 -4.36 -13.14 -7.79
N LEU A 5 -4.42 -12.08 -8.59
CA LEU A 5 -4.44 -12.13 -10.06
C LEU A 5 -3.04 -11.77 -10.57
N ASP A 6 -2.55 -12.49 -11.59
CA ASP A 6 -1.34 -12.10 -12.30
C ASP A 6 -1.64 -10.89 -13.20
N MET A 7 -1.03 -9.75 -12.86
CA MET A 7 -1.18 -8.49 -13.61
C MET A 7 -0.79 -8.61 -15.08
N GLY A 8 0.02 -9.62 -15.44
CA GLY A 8 0.37 -9.96 -16.82
C GLY A 8 -0.82 -10.20 -17.75
N PHE A 9 -1.96 -10.61 -17.20
CA PHE A 9 -3.17 -10.96 -17.96
C PHE A 9 -4.30 -9.94 -17.80
N LEU A 10 -4.09 -8.86 -17.04
CA LEU A 10 -5.07 -7.79 -16.87
C LEU A 10 -4.99 -6.83 -18.07
N THR A 11 -5.61 -7.22 -19.20
CA THR A 11 -5.45 -6.54 -20.50
C THR A 11 -5.97 -5.10 -20.53
N TYR A 12 -6.74 -4.66 -19.54
CA TYR A 12 -7.13 -3.26 -19.39
C TYR A 12 -5.99 -2.37 -18.86
N LEU A 13 -4.92 -2.96 -18.29
CA LEU A 13 -3.72 -2.22 -17.91
C LEU A 13 -2.85 -2.01 -19.17
N PRO A 14 -2.56 -0.77 -19.59
CA PRO A 14 -1.79 -0.52 -20.81
C PRO A 14 -0.40 -1.18 -20.84
N ASN A 15 0.20 -1.38 -19.66
CA ASN A 15 1.53 -1.96 -19.48
C ASN A 15 1.51 -3.42 -18.99
N HIS A 16 0.37 -4.13 -19.06
CA HIS A 16 0.21 -5.48 -18.51
C HIS A 16 1.31 -6.47 -18.94
N LYS A 17 1.82 -6.36 -20.18
CA LYS A 17 2.88 -7.22 -20.72
C LYS A 17 4.18 -7.22 -19.90
N TYR A 18 4.43 -6.16 -19.11
CA TYR A 18 5.61 -6.02 -18.26
C TYR A 18 5.34 -6.37 -16.78
N LEU A 19 4.11 -6.76 -16.45
CA LEU A 19 3.65 -6.96 -15.07
C LEU A 19 3.45 -8.43 -14.71
N SER A 20 3.89 -9.36 -15.57
CA SER A 20 3.70 -10.79 -15.34
C SER A 20 4.44 -11.26 -14.07
N GLY A 21 3.71 -11.98 -13.21
CA GLY A 21 4.20 -12.45 -11.91
C GLY A 21 4.02 -11.47 -10.75
N SER A 22 3.55 -10.24 -11.01
CA SER A 22 3.08 -9.32 -9.97
C SER A 22 1.66 -9.69 -9.56
N ASP A 23 1.41 -9.77 -8.26
CA ASP A 23 0.09 -10.04 -7.71
C ASP A 23 -0.77 -8.79 -7.62
N HIS A 24 -2.07 -8.98 -7.81
CA HIS A 24 -3.05 -7.90 -7.65
C HIS A 24 -4.41 -8.40 -7.17
N TYR A 25 -5.18 -7.52 -6.53
CA TYR A 25 -6.51 -7.81 -6.02
C TYR A 25 -7.51 -6.79 -6.52
N VAL A 26 -8.65 -7.29 -6.99
CA VAL A 26 -9.72 -6.48 -7.59
C VAL A 26 -11.08 -6.85 -6.98
N LEU A 27 -12.07 -5.98 -7.11
CA LEU A 27 -13.45 -6.28 -6.77
C LEU A 27 -14.22 -6.65 -8.03
N ALA A 28 -14.80 -7.85 -8.06
CA ALA A 28 -15.82 -8.20 -9.03
C ALA A 28 -17.13 -7.49 -8.69
N LEU A 29 -17.69 -6.75 -9.65
CA LEU A 29 -18.94 -6.01 -9.50
C LEU A 29 -20.11 -6.75 -10.17
N GLN A 30 -19.89 -7.22 -11.39
CA GLN A 30 -20.87 -7.94 -12.20
C GLN A 30 -20.14 -8.91 -13.13
N MET A 31 -20.82 -9.97 -13.56
CA MET A 31 -20.30 -10.93 -14.52
C MET A 31 -21.44 -11.41 -15.41
N ASP A 32 -21.16 -11.56 -16.71
CA ASP A 32 -22.04 -12.24 -17.66
C ASP A 32 -21.33 -13.46 -18.29
N ASN A 33 -21.82 -13.95 -19.42
CA ASN A 33 -21.26 -15.13 -20.09
C ASN A 33 -19.91 -14.87 -20.79
N ASN A 34 -19.53 -13.61 -21.00
CA ASN A 34 -18.38 -13.21 -21.81
C ASN A 34 -17.33 -12.44 -21.01
N GLU A 35 -17.76 -11.58 -20.08
CA GLU A 35 -16.89 -10.69 -19.34
C GLU A 35 -17.27 -10.50 -17.87
N ILE A 36 -16.30 -9.98 -17.12
CA ILE A 36 -16.45 -9.54 -15.75
C ILE A 36 -16.18 -8.04 -15.65
N LEU A 37 -17.06 -7.32 -14.97
CA LEU A 37 -16.88 -5.92 -14.60
C LEU A 37 -16.13 -5.85 -13.27
N LEU A 38 -15.03 -5.11 -13.26
CA LEU A 38 -14.11 -5.01 -12.13
C LEU A 38 -13.97 -3.56 -11.65
N HIS A 39 -13.85 -3.42 -10.33
CA HIS A 39 -13.23 -2.26 -9.69
C HIS A 39 -11.82 -2.63 -9.25
N ASP A 40 -10.83 -2.02 -9.91
CA ASP A 40 -9.42 -2.19 -9.61
C ASP A 40 -8.90 -0.95 -8.85
N PRO A 41 -8.37 -1.14 -7.62
CA PRO A 41 -7.90 -0.05 -6.76
C PRO A 41 -6.66 0.69 -7.30
N HIS A 42 -6.03 0.20 -8.38
CA HIS A 42 -4.96 0.89 -9.11
C HIS A 42 -5.47 2.08 -9.94
N GLY A 43 -6.77 2.37 -9.93
CA GLY A 43 -7.38 3.54 -10.57
C GLY A 43 -8.33 3.22 -11.72
N TYR A 44 -8.81 1.99 -11.80
CA TYR A 44 -9.66 1.50 -12.89
C TYR A 44 -11.00 1.00 -12.31
N PRO A 45 -11.96 1.91 -12.04
CA PRO A 45 -13.10 1.58 -11.19
C PRO A 45 -14.23 0.77 -11.86
N PHE A 46 -14.30 0.76 -13.19
CA PHE A 46 -15.34 0.08 -13.97
C PHE A 46 -14.74 -0.44 -15.29
N VAL A 47 -13.83 -1.39 -15.17
CA VAL A 47 -13.16 -2.00 -16.34
C VAL A 47 -13.64 -3.42 -16.57
N SER A 48 -13.83 -3.78 -17.84
CA SER A 48 -14.19 -5.14 -18.23
C SER A 48 -12.95 -5.98 -18.52
N LEU A 49 -13.02 -7.27 -18.18
CA LEU A 49 -12.04 -8.28 -18.54
C LEU A 49 -12.79 -9.50 -19.07
N SER A 50 -12.40 -10.04 -20.23
CA SER A 50 -13.00 -11.28 -20.74
C SER A 50 -12.79 -12.43 -19.77
N LEU A 51 -13.74 -13.36 -19.66
CA LEU A 51 -13.61 -14.53 -18.77
C LEU A 51 -12.40 -15.40 -19.09
N SER A 52 -11.98 -15.47 -20.35
CA SER A 52 -10.76 -16.20 -20.76
C SER A 52 -9.48 -15.57 -20.19
N GLN A 53 -9.38 -14.24 -20.23
CA GLN A 53 -8.26 -13.52 -19.59
C GLN A 53 -8.34 -13.59 -18.07
N LEU A 54 -9.54 -13.53 -17.49
CA LEU A 54 -9.71 -13.74 -16.05
C LEU A 54 -9.18 -15.10 -15.62
N ASP A 55 -9.53 -16.18 -16.35
CA ASP A 55 -9.04 -17.53 -16.07
C ASP A 55 -7.50 -17.60 -16.03
N LEU A 56 -6.84 -17.00 -17.03
CA LEU A 56 -5.38 -16.93 -17.11
C LEU A 56 -4.79 -16.14 -15.93
N ALA A 57 -5.35 -14.97 -15.63
CA ALA A 57 -4.90 -14.12 -14.53
C ALA A 57 -5.04 -14.84 -13.18
N TRP A 58 -6.16 -15.53 -12.99
CA TRP A 58 -6.59 -16.05 -11.70
C TRP A 58 -6.01 -17.42 -11.34
N LYS A 59 -5.47 -18.15 -12.33
CA LYS A 59 -4.56 -19.28 -12.09
C LYS A 59 -3.31 -18.86 -11.32
N ALA A 60 -2.85 -17.62 -11.53
CA ALA A 60 -1.74 -17.02 -10.79
C ALA A 60 -0.43 -17.85 -10.86
N ASP A 61 -0.20 -18.59 -11.95
CA ASP A 61 0.90 -19.57 -12.05
C ASP A 61 2.30 -18.99 -11.87
N LYS A 62 2.47 -17.70 -12.17
CA LYS A 62 3.76 -17.00 -12.05
C LYS A 62 3.95 -16.27 -10.71
N ILE A 63 2.95 -16.31 -9.82
CA ILE A 63 3.01 -15.65 -8.51
C ILE A 63 3.58 -16.63 -7.50
N HIS A 64 4.81 -16.37 -7.04
CA HIS A 64 5.55 -17.29 -6.18
C HIS A 64 4.88 -17.56 -4.82
N CYS A 65 4.15 -16.59 -4.28
CA CYS A 65 3.50 -16.68 -2.98
C CYS A 65 2.04 -17.17 -3.03
N LYS A 66 1.55 -17.68 -4.18
CA LYS A 66 0.17 -18.18 -4.26
C LYS A 66 -0.03 -19.43 -3.40
N LYS A 67 -1.24 -19.58 -2.84
CA LYS A 67 -1.65 -20.76 -2.06
C LYS A 67 -2.49 -21.77 -2.87
N GLY A 68 -2.59 -21.57 -4.18
CA GLY A 68 -3.58 -22.22 -5.06
C GLY A 68 -4.16 -21.25 -6.11
N PRO A 69 -4.81 -21.77 -7.17
CA PRO A 69 -5.49 -20.96 -8.17
C PRO A 69 -6.88 -20.51 -7.68
N TYR A 70 -7.46 -19.52 -8.34
CA TYR A 70 -8.85 -19.08 -8.16
C TYR A 70 -9.21 -18.65 -6.74
N HIS A 71 -8.32 -17.94 -6.04
CA HIS A 71 -8.63 -17.41 -4.72
C HIS A 71 -9.57 -16.21 -4.76
N TYR A 72 -10.55 -16.22 -3.88
CA TYR A 72 -11.45 -15.10 -3.69
C TYR A 72 -11.96 -15.04 -2.27
N TRP A 73 -12.39 -13.84 -1.90
CA TRP A 73 -13.18 -13.59 -0.72
C TRP A 73 -14.50 -12.95 -1.13
N PHE A 74 -15.60 -13.47 -0.62
CA PHE A 74 -16.95 -13.00 -0.96
C PHE A 74 -17.85 -13.06 0.27
N SER A 75 -18.92 -12.26 0.22
CA SER A 75 -19.97 -12.22 1.22
C SER A 75 -19.47 -12.19 2.67
N PRO A 76 -18.62 -11.21 3.05
CA PRO A 76 -18.22 -11.04 4.44
C PRO A 76 -19.46 -10.89 5.31
N LYS A 77 -19.54 -11.68 6.39
CA LYS A 77 -20.64 -11.60 7.35
C LYS A 77 -20.22 -10.73 8.51
N LYS A 78 -21.12 -9.85 8.95
CA LYS A 78 -20.92 -9.05 10.15
C LYS A 78 -21.05 -9.96 11.37
N GLU A 79 -19.96 -10.16 12.10
CA GLU A 79 -19.96 -10.97 13.33
C GLU A 79 -20.36 -10.16 14.57
N LEU A 80 -20.02 -8.87 14.60
CA LEU A 80 -20.25 -7.98 15.74
C LEU A 80 -20.86 -6.65 15.29
N ASN A 81 -21.79 -6.13 16.09
CA ASN A 81 -22.32 -4.78 15.96
C ASN A 81 -21.57 -3.86 16.94
N LEU A 82 -20.48 -3.25 16.47
CA LEU A 82 -19.69 -2.31 17.25
C LEU A 82 -20.12 -0.86 16.98
N SER A 83 -20.09 -0.04 18.02
CA SER A 83 -20.17 1.42 17.89
C SER A 83 -18.91 1.99 17.24
N GLU A 84 -18.99 3.23 16.72
CA GLU A 84 -17.81 3.90 16.14
C GLU A 84 -16.66 4.04 17.14
N ASP A 85 -16.98 4.27 18.42
CA ASP A 85 -15.97 4.46 19.46
C ASP A 85 -15.28 3.14 19.81
N GLU A 86 -16.01 2.03 19.83
CA GLU A 86 -15.40 0.70 19.98
C GLU A 86 -14.51 0.34 18.79
N ILE A 87 -14.94 0.65 17.57
CA ILE A 87 -14.12 0.48 16.36
C ILE A 87 -12.85 1.31 16.49
N PHE A 88 -12.97 2.57 16.92
CA PHE A 88 -11.84 3.48 17.10
C PHE A 88 -10.86 2.92 18.13
N LEU A 89 -11.31 2.60 19.34
CA LEU A 89 -10.45 2.07 20.41
C LEU A 89 -9.74 0.77 20.00
N ARG A 90 -10.44 -0.15 19.33
CA ARG A 90 -9.84 -1.39 18.81
C ARG A 90 -8.78 -1.10 17.74
N ALA A 91 -9.03 -0.15 16.84
CA ALA A 91 -8.05 0.26 15.84
C ALA A 91 -6.80 0.89 16.49
N ILE A 92 -6.98 1.78 17.48
CA ILE A 92 -5.86 2.38 18.22
C ILE A 92 -5.02 1.31 18.91
N ASN A 93 -5.66 0.38 19.61
CA ASN A 93 -4.96 -0.73 20.26
C ASN A 93 -4.17 -1.56 19.24
N ASN A 94 -4.74 -1.88 18.08
CA ASN A 94 -4.02 -2.56 17.02
C ASN A 94 -2.80 -1.76 16.53
N PHE A 95 -2.91 -0.45 16.31
CA PHE A 95 -1.77 0.38 15.91
C PHE A 95 -0.67 0.42 16.97
N LYS A 96 -1.04 0.59 18.25
CA LYS A 96 -0.09 0.52 19.37
C LYS A 96 0.62 -0.83 19.42
N THR A 97 -0.13 -1.93 19.30
CA THR A 97 0.43 -3.28 19.29
C THR A 97 1.43 -3.47 18.16
N ILE A 98 1.17 -2.94 16.96
CA ILE A 98 2.11 -3.01 15.84
C ILE A 98 3.44 -2.33 16.20
N TYR A 99 3.41 -1.09 16.71
CA TYR A 99 4.63 -0.36 17.08
C TYR A 99 5.38 -1.05 18.24
N ILE A 100 4.67 -1.49 19.27
CA ILE A 100 5.28 -2.19 20.43
C ILE A 100 5.92 -3.51 19.98
N ASN A 101 5.25 -4.29 19.13
CA ASN A 101 5.79 -5.56 18.66
C ASN A 101 6.99 -5.35 17.73
N GLN A 102 6.95 -4.35 16.85
CA GLN A 102 8.10 -4.03 16.00
C GLN A 102 9.31 -3.61 16.82
N GLN A 103 9.13 -2.83 17.88
CA GLN A 103 10.22 -2.47 18.79
C GLN A 103 10.89 -3.72 19.41
N LYS A 104 10.09 -4.69 19.88
CA LYS A 104 10.60 -5.98 20.39
C LYS A 104 11.31 -6.82 19.34
N VAL A 105 10.91 -6.72 18.08
CA VAL A 105 11.56 -7.45 16.97
C VAL A 105 12.95 -6.88 16.66
N ILE A 106 13.16 -5.57 16.77
CA ILE A 106 14.48 -4.93 16.58
C ILE A 106 15.49 -5.47 17.59
N GLU A 107 15.08 -5.56 18.86
CA GLU A 107 15.93 -6.05 19.95
C GLU A 107 16.50 -7.44 19.64
N LYS A 108 15.77 -8.24 18.84
CA LYS A 108 16.16 -9.60 18.44
C LYS A 108 16.83 -9.69 17.07
N SER A 109 16.33 -8.95 16.08
CA SER A 109 16.67 -9.13 14.66
C SER A 109 17.52 -8.02 14.06
N LYS A 110 17.69 -6.89 14.77
CA LYS A 110 18.35 -5.67 14.28
C LYS A 110 17.79 -5.14 12.95
N MET A 111 16.57 -5.52 12.56
CA MET A 111 15.94 -4.97 11.36
C MET A 111 15.36 -3.58 11.67
N PRO A 112 15.81 -2.52 10.96
CA PRO A 112 15.33 -1.16 11.20
C PRO A 112 13.85 -1.02 10.81
N PHE A 113 13.14 -0.11 11.48
CA PHE A 113 11.74 0.22 11.19
C PHE A 113 11.47 1.72 11.39
N GLY A 114 10.30 2.20 10.96
CA GLY A 114 9.89 3.58 11.15
C GLY A 114 10.93 4.59 10.63
N LYS A 115 11.21 5.62 11.43
CA LYS A 115 12.19 6.69 11.13
C LYS A 115 13.56 6.15 10.70
N GLU A 116 14.08 5.13 11.37
CA GLU A 116 15.40 4.59 11.07
C GLU A 116 15.45 3.95 9.68
N ALA A 117 14.46 3.11 9.34
CA ALA A 117 14.36 2.49 8.03
C ALA A 117 14.19 3.51 6.90
N ILE A 118 13.40 4.57 7.13
CA ILE A 118 13.20 5.64 6.16
C ILE A 118 14.51 6.43 5.94
N ASN A 119 15.27 6.69 7.02
CA ASN A 119 16.58 7.36 6.91
C ASN A 119 17.61 6.51 6.16
N ILE A 120 17.61 5.19 6.34
CA ILE A 120 18.46 4.28 5.56
C ILE A 120 18.12 4.41 4.07
N LYS A 121 16.82 4.37 3.71
CA LYS A 121 16.39 4.58 2.32
C LYS A 121 16.79 5.95 1.78
N ALA A 122 16.63 7.01 2.58
CA ALA A 122 17.06 8.35 2.21
C ALA A 122 18.56 8.41 1.89
N ASN A 123 19.39 7.74 2.70
CA ASN A 123 20.83 7.65 2.47
C ASN A 123 21.17 6.85 1.21
N GLU A 124 20.42 5.80 0.87
CA GLU A 124 20.60 5.08 -0.39
C GLU A 124 20.32 5.97 -1.60
N PHE A 125 19.25 6.77 -1.57
CA PHE A 125 18.97 7.78 -2.60
C PHE A 125 20.10 8.81 -2.71
N LYS A 126 20.57 9.34 -1.57
CA LYS A 126 21.66 10.34 -1.53
C LYS A 126 22.96 9.80 -2.12
N ASN A 127 23.25 8.52 -1.87
CA ASN A 127 24.45 7.85 -2.35
C ASN A 127 24.26 7.17 -3.72
N LYS A 128 23.11 7.38 -4.38
CA LYS A 128 22.75 6.76 -5.67
C LYS A 128 22.82 5.23 -5.66
N LYS A 129 22.54 4.61 -4.51
CA LYS A 129 22.51 3.16 -4.28
C LYS A 129 21.09 2.59 -4.47
N ILE A 130 20.43 2.93 -5.57
CA ILE A 130 19.09 2.45 -5.89
C ILE A 130 19.14 1.78 -7.27
N THR A 131 18.66 0.55 -7.37
CA THR A 131 18.62 -0.18 -8.65
C THR A 131 17.44 0.27 -9.52
N ASN A 132 17.50 0.05 -10.84
CA ASN A 132 16.38 0.37 -11.73
C ASN A 132 15.09 -0.38 -11.38
N ARG A 133 15.21 -1.64 -10.94
CA ARG A 133 14.07 -2.47 -10.50
C ARG A 133 13.41 -1.85 -9.27
N GLU A 134 14.23 -1.46 -8.29
CA GLU A 134 13.74 -0.84 -7.07
C GLU A 134 13.13 0.54 -7.34
N MET A 135 13.79 1.37 -8.16
CA MET A 135 13.25 2.65 -8.59
C MET A 135 11.86 2.50 -9.22
N SER A 136 11.71 1.51 -10.12
CA SER A 136 10.42 1.21 -10.76
C SER A 136 9.37 0.79 -9.73
N HIS A 137 9.74 -0.09 -8.78
CA HIS A 137 8.83 -0.47 -7.70
C HIS A 137 8.39 0.73 -6.84
N LEU A 138 9.30 1.63 -6.51
CA LEU A 138 9.00 2.83 -5.72
C LEU A 138 8.06 3.79 -6.47
N ILE A 139 8.32 4.05 -7.76
CA ILE A 139 7.54 4.98 -8.59
C ILE A 139 6.14 4.44 -8.90
N TYR A 140 6.05 3.17 -9.32
CA TYR A 140 4.79 2.60 -9.82
C TYR A 140 3.93 1.97 -8.73
N PHE A 141 4.49 1.64 -7.56
CA PHE A 141 3.76 0.97 -6.49
C PHE A 141 3.93 1.64 -5.13
N ALA A 142 5.13 1.68 -4.57
CA ALA A 142 5.29 1.97 -3.14
C ALA A 142 4.91 3.40 -2.76
N PHE A 143 5.41 4.42 -3.49
CA PHE A 143 5.07 5.82 -3.22
C PHE A 143 3.59 6.16 -3.45
N PRO A 144 2.95 5.81 -4.59
CA PRO A 144 1.53 6.09 -4.77
C PRO A 144 0.65 5.37 -3.75
N LEU A 145 0.97 4.11 -3.42
CA LEU A 145 0.25 3.35 -2.38
C LEU A 145 0.41 4.01 -1.00
N ALA A 146 1.63 4.41 -0.64
CA ALA A 146 1.89 5.07 0.64
C ALA A 146 1.17 6.41 0.74
N ALA A 147 1.16 7.21 -0.35
CA ALA A 147 0.42 8.46 -0.40
C ALA A 147 -1.09 8.22 -0.18
N ARG A 148 -1.69 7.29 -0.92
CA ARG A 148 -3.12 6.97 -0.79
C ARG A 148 -3.48 6.48 0.60
N ARG A 149 -2.72 5.53 1.15
CA ARG A 149 -2.96 5.00 2.50
C ARG A 149 -2.82 6.07 3.57
N ALA A 150 -1.81 6.94 3.48
CA ALA A 150 -1.66 8.04 4.41
C ALA A 150 -2.86 9.01 4.33
N GLN A 151 -3.40 9.27 3.14
CA GLN A 151 -4.61 10.08 3.00
C GLN A 151 -5.85 9.44 3.63
N ASP A 152 -6.05 8.14 3.43
CA ASP A 152 -7.17 7.41 4.04
C ASP A 152 -7.06 7.40 5.57
N PHE A 153 -5.83 7.27 6.10
CA PHE A 153 -5.57 7.41 7.53
C PHE A 153 -5.88 8.82 8.03
N ALA A 154 -5.47 9.87 7.30
CA ALA A 154 -5.80 11.24 7.67
C ALA A 154 -7.32 11.43 7.81
N LYS A 155 -8.10 10.96 6.83
CA LYS A 155 -9.56 11.00 6.86
C LYS A 155 -10.14 10.23 8.05
N TYR A 156 -9.62 9.05 8.34
CA TYR A 156 -10.05 8.23 9.48
C TYR A 156 -9.88 8.95 10.81
N PHE A 157 -8.75 9.65 11.00
CA PHE A 157 -8.46 10.38 12.24
C PHE A 157 -9.09 11.77 12.32
N ASN A 158 -9.60 12.33 11.22
CA ASN A 158 -9.98 13.74 11.14
C ASN A 158 -10.90 14.22 12.26
N ASN A 159 -11.91 13.42 12.63
CA ASN A 159 -12.90 13.79 13.64
C ASN A 159 -12.59 13.21 15.04
N ARG A 160 -11.44 12.56 15.22
CA ARG A 160 -11.08 11.86 16.47
C ARG A 160 -9.71 12.30 17.02
N ASN A 161 -8.75 12.62 16.16
CA ASN A 161 -7.45 13.17 16.53
C ASN A 161 -6.88 14.06 15.40
N GLY A 162 -7.02 15.38 15.55
CA GLY A 162 -6.57 16.35 14.55
C GLY A 162 -5.06 16.37 14.33
N VAL A 163 -4.26 16.03 15.35
CA VAL A 163 -2.79 15.98 15.25
C VAL A 163 -2.36 14.84 14.32
N ILE A 164 -2.85 13.62 14.55
CA ILE A 164 -2.54 12.46 13.71
C ILE A 164 -3.09 12.67 12.30
N SER A 165 -4.31 13.21 12.17
CA SER A 165 -4.90 13.55 10.87
C SER A 165 -3.97 14.45 10.05
N THR A 166 -3.52 15.56 10.65
CA THR A 166 -2.63 16.54 9.99
C THR A 166 -1.29 15.92 9.61
N LEU A 167 -0.69 15.13 10.51
CA LEU A 167 0.58 14.45 10.24
C LEU A 167 0.46 13.45 9.08
N LYS A 168 -0.63 12.67 9.03
CA LYS A 168 -0.88 11.71 7.94
C LYS A 168 -1.19 12.40 6.61
N GLU A 169 -1.89 13.52 6.61
CA GLU A 169 -2.08 14.32 5.38
C GLU A 169 -0.74 14.86 4.86
N LYS A 170 0.11 15.38 5.75
CA LYS A 170 1.46 15.84 5.37
C LYS A 170 2.30 14.67 4.82
N GLN A 171 2.24 13.51 5.47
CA GLN A 171 2.92 12.29 5.01
C GLN A 171 2.44 11.88 3.60
N SER A 172 1.13 11.93 3.36
CA SER A 172 0.52 11.66 2.04
C SER A 172 1.09 12.56 0.94
N ARG A 173 1.09 13.87 1.17
CA ARG A 173 1.63 14.87 0.22
C ARG A 173 3.11 14.65 -0.07
N LEU A 174 3.90 14.30 0.95
CA LEU A 174 5.33 14.05 0.79
C LEU A 174 5.62 12.76 0.02
N PHE A 175 4.84 11.69 0.20
CA PHE A 175 4.98 10.50 -0.64
C PHE A 175 4.62 10.78 -2.10
N GLY A 176 3.57 11.56 -2.37
CA GLY A 176 3.27 12.05 -3.71
C GLY A 176 4.43 12.87 -4.31
N LYS A 177 5.04 13.75 -3.50
CA LYS A 177 6.25 14.49 -3.90
C LYS A 177 7.42 13.56 -4.23
N CYS A 178 7.68 12.54 -3.41
CA CYS A 178 8.71 11.53 -3.69
C CYS A 178 8.47 10.83 -5.04
N GLN A 179 7.22 10.46 -5.35
CA GLN A 179 6.88 9.86 -6.64
C GLN A 179 7.24 10.79 -7.82
N THR A 180 6.83 12.06 -7.75
CA THR A 180 7.15 13.05 -8.79
C THR A 180 8.65 13.24 -8.95
N LEU A 181 9.38 13.42 -7.84
CA LEU A 181 10.83 13.65 -7.86
C LEU A 181 11.59 12.42 -8.39
N ALA A 182 11.20 11.22 -7.98
CA ALA A 182 11.80 9.98 -8.47
C ALA A 182 11.55 9.79 -9.97
N THR A 183 10.33 10.11 -10.45
CA THR A 183 9.99 10.07 -11.89
C THR A 183 10.84 11.05 -12.70
N LEU A 184 11.14 12.24 -12.14
CA LEU A 184 12.03 13.24 -12.73
C LEU A 184 13.52 12.96 -12.48
N ASN A 185 13.87 11.79 -11.91
CA ASN A 185 15.24 11.40 -11.55
C ASN A 185 15.98 12.40 -10.63
N ARG A 186 15.23 13.13 -9.78
CA ARG A 186 15.75 14.11 -8.81
C ARG A 186 16.10 13.43 -7.48
N LEU A 187 17.10 12.55 -7.51
CA LEU A 187 17.39 11.61 -6.40
C LEU A 187 17.76 12.30 -5.08
N ASP A 188 18.54 13.38 -5.12
CA ASP A 188 18.88 14.15 -3.93
C ASP A 188 17.64 14.73 -3.24
N ASP A 189 16.70 15.25 -4.03
CA ASP A 189 15.45 15.80 -3.51
C ASP A 189 14.52 14.72 -2.93
N VAL A 190 14.57 13.49 -3.49
CA VAL A 190 13.87 12.33 -2.89
C VAL A 190 14.46 12.02 -1.53
N ALA A 191 15.80 11.99 -1.41
CA ALA A 191 16.48 11.75 -0.13
C ALA A 191 16.07 12.79 0.94
N ASP A 192 16.08 14.07 0.57
CA ASP A 192 15.70 15.14 1.51
C ASP A 192 14.21 15.08 1.88
N THR A 193 13.35 14.73 0.93
CA THR A 193 11.91 14.51 1.21
C THR A 193 11.69 13.31 2.14
N LEU A 194 12.42 12.20 1.95
CA LEU A 194 12.35 11.03 2.82
C LEU A 194 12.79 11.33 4.26
N LYS A 195 13.81 12.17 4.48
CA LYS A 195 14.19 12.60 5.83
C LYS A 195 13.05 13.31 6.55
N ILE A 196 12.32 14.18 5.86
CA ILE A 196 11.13 14.86 6.42
C ILE A 196 10.04 13.83 6.75
N ILE A 197 9.83 12.84 5.87
CA ILE A 197 8.88 11.74 6.11
C ILE A 197 9.30 10.93 7.35
N ALA A 198 10.60 10.72 7.55
CA ALA A 198 11.13 9.98 8.70
C ALA A 198 10.79 10.66 10.03
N ASP A 199 10.93 11.98 10.11
CA ASP A 199 10.54 12.76 11.30
C ASP A 199 9.03 12.74 11.54
N ILE A 200 8.23 12.81 10.47
CA ILE A 200 6.77 12.70 10.57
C ILE A 200 6.34 11.32 11.04
N GLU A 201 6.98 10.25 10.56
CA GLU A 201 6.67 8.88 11.01
C GLU A 201 6.92 8.71 12.52
N ASP A 202 7.99 9.31 13.04
CA ASP A 202 8.29 9.29 14.48
C ASP A 202 7.28 10.09 15.31
N ALA A 203 6.84 11.24 14.80
CA ALA A 203 5.78 12.03 15.41
C ALA A 203 4.43 11.29 15.41
N ILE A 204 4.09 10.60 14.32
CA ILE A 204 2.88 9.76 14.21
C ILE A 204 2.94 8.62 15.23
N LYS A 205 4.05 7.89 15.29
CA LYS A 205 4.26 6.81 16.27
C LYS A 205 4.04 7.33 17.69
N THR A 206 4.67 8.44 18.05
CA THR A 206 4.54 9.05 19.38
C THR A 206 3.09 9.44 19.67
N ALA A 207 2.39 10.08 18.72
CA ALA A 207 1.00 10.46 18.88
C ALA A 207 0.07 9.25 19.06
N ILE A 208 0.30 8.15 18.32
CA ILE A 208 -0.49 6.91 18.44
C ILE A 208 -0.25 6.21 19.78
N LEU A 209 1.00 6.18 20.27
CA LEU A 209 1.32 5.56 21.55
C LEU A 209 0.76 6.34 22.75
N ASN A 210 0.50 7.64 22.59
CA ASN A 210 -0.08 8.52 23.61
C ASN A 210 -1.60 8.65 23.55
N LEU A 211 -2.26 8.08 22.53
CA LEU A 211 -3.71 7.78 22.59
C LEU A 211 -3.98 6.69 23.63
#